data_AF-A0A7J6LJJ5-F1
#
_entry.id   AF-A0A7J6LJJ5-F1
#
_cell.length_a   1.000
_cell.length_b   1.000
_cell.length_c   1.000
_cell.angle_alpha   90.00
_cell.angle_beta   90.00
_cell.angle_gamma   90.00
#
_symmetry.space_group_name_H-M   'P 1'
#
loop_
_entity.id
_entity.type
_entity.pdbx_description
1 polymer ?
#
loop_
_entity_poly.entity_id
_entity_poly.type
_entity_poly.pdbx_seq_one_letter_code
_entity_poly.pdbx_strand_id
1 'polypeptide(L)'
;MVEKKIPTIFTLTGDVIEVEESFAAEECSASGIRSGKPNLRVVEAGKAVAREIDIAIDRLSRLQRFVLMHVPKEEDGNNFGVAVQGQFYSKLSKYLKWCDAIQDEGKSYHHSRADILRRMELDEKLEYRETVCEKEDKAQLESLLQAYDEVGERVLKELPLYVVKLERELPQVFSLEGDIQQIEEAFAANECSEKSIRSGEAHPVLVEVGKYMSKAVEDALERLGQVQRYVVMHTPREEDGNNFGVAVQTRFYSKVAKYVKWCDTIHEGCKGYHAMRADILRKMGLDERLEVRENFSENDRKISSSKAVKTMKDQAPMGDLLW
;
A
#
# COMPACT_ATOMS: atom_id res chain seq x y z
N MET A 1 -67.60 -4.85 -9.06
CA MET A 1 -66.65 -5.94 -9.40
C MET A 1 -65.24 -5.71 -8.83
N VAL A 2 -64.87 -4.47 -8.47
CA VAL A 2 -63.63 -4.11 -7.74
C VAL A 2 -63.59 -4.69 -6.31
N GLU A 3 -64.74 -4.64 -5.61
CA GLU A 3 -64.91 -5.22 -4.26
C GLU A 3 -64.70 -6.73 -4.17
N LYS A 4 -64.63 -7.46 -5.29
CA LYS A 4 -64.42 -8.92 -5.29
C LYS A 4 -63.00 -9.36 -5.62
N LYS A 5 -62.11 -8.48 -6.12
CA LYS A 5 -60.75 -8.87 -6.58
C LYS A 5 -59.61 -8.22 -5.80
N ILE A 6 -59.80 -6.99 -5.29
CA ILE A 6 -58.80 -6.37 -4.40
C ILE A 6 -58.69 -7.13 -3.07
N PRO A 7 -59.80 -7.56 -2.43
CA PRO A 7 -59.72 -8.34 -1.20
C PRO A 7 -59.06 -9.70 -1.40
N THR A 8 -59.02 -10.25 -2.63
CA THR A 8 -58.38 -11.56 -2.88
C THR A 8 -56.86 -11.46 -2.89
N ILE A 9 -56.29 -10.35 -3.38
CA ILE A 9 -54.84 -10.09 -3.36
C ILE A 9 -54.39 -9.74 -1.93
N PHE A 10 -55.26 -9.10 -1.15
CA PHE A 10 -55.08 -8.77 0.27
C PHE A 10 -56.05 -9.56 1.15
N THR A 11 -56.17 -10.88 0.96
CA THR A 11 -56.95 -11.73 1.88
C THR A 11 -56.13 -11.97 3.13
N LEU A 12 -55.92 -10.92 3.92
CA LEU A 12 -55.42 -11.01 5.28
C LEU A 12 -56.41 -10.27 6.16
N THR A 13 -57.12 -11.03 6.98
CA THR A 13 -57.96 -10.60 8.10
C THR A 13 -57.12 -9.96 9.23
N GLY A 14 -56.04 -9.25 8.89
CA GLY A 14 -55.14 -8.58 9.82
C GLY A 14 -55.20 -7.07 9.65
N ASP A 15 -54.77 -6.33 10.67
CA ASP A 15 -54.68 -4.88 10.65
C ASP A 15 -53.82 -4.44 9.45
N VAL A 16 -54.29 -3.43 8.69
CA VAL A 16 -53.60 -2.95 7.47
C VAL A 16 -52.16 -2.56 7.77
N ILE A 17 -51.92 -2.07 9.00
CA ILE A 17 -50.60 -1.69 9.51
C ILE A 17 -49.68 -2.91 9.65
N GLU A 18 -50.17 -4.04 10.19
CA GLU A 18 -49.37 -5.27 10.33
C GLU A 18 -49.02 -5.87 8.96
N VAL A 19 -49.90 -5.72 7.97
CA VAL A 19 -49.66 -6.16 6.59
C VAL A 19 -48.62 -5.27 5.92
N GLU A 20 -48.64 -3.95 6.16
CA GLU A 20 -47.63 -3.01 5.65
C GLU A 20 -46.26 -3.24 6.30
N GLU A 21 -46.20 -3.47 7.61
CA GLU A 21 -44.95 -3.72 8.34
C GLU A 21 -44.30 -5.05 7.94
N SER A 22 -45.10 -6.12 7.81
CA SER A 22 -44.60 -7.41 7.34
C SER A 22 -44.12 -7.38 5.89
N PHE A 23 -44.82 -6.62 5.04
CA PHE A 23 -44.40 -6.38 3.66
C PHE A 23 -43.10 -5.58 3.57
N ALA A 24 -42.96 -4.51 4.36
CA ALA A 24 -41.73 -3.72 4.46
C ALA A 24 -40.56 -4.56 5.00
N ALA A 25 -40.80 -5.40 6.01
CA ALA A 25 -39.79 -6.30 6.56
C ALA A 25 -39.30 -7.33 5.54
N GLU A 26 -40.19 -7.86 4.69
CA GLU A 26 -39.83 -8.81 3.63
C GLU A 26 -39.06 -8.13 2.48
N GLU A 27 -39.53 -6.98 1.99
CA GLU A 27 -38.89 -6.23 0.89
C GLU A 27 -37.57 -5.57 1.29
N CYS A 28 -37.45 -5.08 2.53
CA CYS A 28 -36.23 -4.47 3.04
C CYS A 28 -35.27 -5.51 3.66
N SER A 29 -35.64 -6.80 3.66
CA SER A 29 -34.73 -7.86 4.10
C SER A 29 -33.54 -7.99 3.15
N ALA A 30 -32.36 -8.26 3.71
CA ALA A 30 -31.15 -8.50 2.92
C ALA A 30 -31.31 -9.68 1.93
N SER A 31 -32.21 -10.64 2.22
CA SER A 31 -32.57 -11.75 1.33
C SER A 31 -33.50 -11.34 0.18
N GLY A 32 -34.50 -10.50 0.46
CA GLY A 32 -35.44 -9.98 -0.54
C GLY A 32 -34.72 -9.13 -1.59
N ILE A 33 -33.82 -8.26 -1.12
CA ILE A 33 -33.03 -7.38 -1.98
C ILE A 33 -32.03 -8.18 -2.83
N ARG A 34 -31.27 -9.12 -2.23
CA ARG A 34 -30.28 -9.95 -2.96
C ARG A 34 -30.90 -10.92 -3.98
N SER A 35 -32.17 -11.27 -3.84
CA SER A 35 -32.82 -12.22 -4.76
C SER A 35 -32.93 -11.71 -6.20
N GLY A 36 -32.84 -10.39 -6.41
CA GLY A 36 -32.95 -9.77 -7.74
C GLY A 36 -34.36 -9.85 -8.36
N LYS A 37 -35.29 -10.63 -7.78
CA LYS A 37 -36.65 -10.82 -8.28
C LYS A 37 -37.62 -9.76 -7.73
N PRO A 38 -38.50 -9.19 -8.57
CA PRO A 38 -39.52 -8.25 -8.09
C PRO A 38 -40.55 -8.97 -7.22
N ASN A 39 -41.13 -8.26 -6.27
CA ASN A 39 -42.18 -8.81 -5.43
C ASN A 39 -43.42 -9.16 -6.25
N LEU A 40 -43.82 -10.42 -6.23
CA LEU A 40 -44.97 -10.88 -7.02
C LEU A 40 -46.28 -10.20 -6.60
N ARG A 41 -46.47 -9.92 -5.30
CA ARG A 41 -47.67 -9.23 -4.80
C ARG A 41 -47.74 -7.79 -5.29
N VAL A 42 -46.62 -7.06 -5.29
CA VAL A 42 -46.55 -5.69 -5.83
C VAL A 42 -46.79 -5.69 -7.33
N VAL A 43 -46.18 -6.63 -8.05
CA VAL A 43 -46.36 -6.76 -9.51
C VAL A 43 -47.81 -7.08 -9.86
N GLU A 44 -48.46 -7.97 -9.11
CA GLU A 44 -49.87 -8.33 -9.32
C GLU A 44 -50.83 -7.22 -8.95
N ALA A 45 -50.61 -6.55 -7.81
CA ALA A 45 -51.36 -5.38 -7.39
C ALA A 45 -51.22 -4.23 -8.40
N GLY A 46 -49.98 -3.93 -8.83
CA GLY A 46 -49.70 -2.93 -9.86
C GLY A 46 -50.38 -3.23 -11.18
N LYS A 47 -50.38 -4.50 -11.63
CA LYS A 47 -51.15 -4.93 -12.82
C LYS A 47 -52.65 -4.76 -12.65
N ALA A 48 -53.19 -5.00 -11.46
CA ALA A 48 -54.61 -4.82 -11.18
C ALA A 48 -54.99 -3.33 -11.20
N VAL A 49 -54.21 -2.49 -10.51
CA VAL A 49 -54.40 -1.03 -10.49
C VAL A 49 -54.28 -0.43 -11.89
N ALA A 50 -53.24 -0.79 -12.65
CA ALA A 50 -53.03 -0.29 -14.01
C ALA A 50 -54.23 -0.57 -14.92
N ARG A 51 -54.79 -1.79 -14.87
CA ARG A 51 -55.99 -2.12 -15.67
C ARG A 51 -57.21 -1.28 -15.30
N GLU A 52 -57.42 -1.02 -14.01
CA GLU A 52 -58.56 -0.20 -13.58
C GLU A 52 -58.36 1.28 -13.95
N ILE A 53 -57.12 1.77 -13.88
CA ILE A 53 -56.75 3.10 -14.34
C ILE A 53 -56.95 3.23 -15.86
N ASP A 54 -56.55 2.25 -16.66
CA ASP A 54 -56.79 2.24 -18.11
C ASP A 54 -58.30 2.31 -18.43
N ILE A 55 -59.12 1.55 -17.70
CA ILE A 55 -60.59 1.57 -17.82
C ILE A 55 -61.14 2.95 -17.42
N ALA A 56 -60.62 3.54 -16.34
CA ALA A 56 -61.02 4.87 -15.88
C ALA A 56 -60.66 5.94 -16.93
N ILE A 57 -59.46 5.90 -17.50
CA ILE A 57 -59.01 6.81 -18.56
C ILE A 57 -59.92 6.70 -19.79
N ASP A 58 -60.23 5.49 -20.27
CA ASP A 58 -61.12 5.29 -21.42
C ASP A 58 -62.52 5.87 -21.14
N ARG A 59 -63.11 5.56 -19.98
CA ARG A 59 -64.45 6.05 -19.60
C ARG A 59 -64.50 7.56 -19.41
N LEU A 60 -63.53 8.13 -18.70
CA LEU A 60 -63.43 9.57 -18.45
C LEU A 60 -63.18 10.33 -19.76
N SER A 61 -62.32 9.81 -20.64
CA SER A 61 -62.07 10.39 -21.96
C SER A 61 -63.30 10.38 -22.85
N ARG A 62 -64.07 9.28 -22.87
CA ARG A 62 -65.35 9.21 -23.60
C ARG A 62 -66.36 10.21 -23.06
N LEU A 63 -66.49 10.31 -21.74
CA LEU A 63 -67.39 11.26 -21.10
C LEU A 63 -66.97 12.71 -21.36
N GLN A 64 -65.67 13.01 -21.31
CA GLN A 64 -65.12 14.32 -21.61
C GLN A 64 -65.39 14.73 -23.07
N ARG A 65 -65.20 13.81 -24.03
CA ARG A 65 -65.55 14.04 -25.45
C ARG A 65 -67.05 14.24 -25.62
N PHE A 66 -67.87 13.45 -24.94
CA PHE A 66 -69.33 13.58 -24.98
C PHE A 66 -69.77 14.97 -24.51
N VAL A 67 -69.27 15.42 -23.37
CA VAL A 67 -69.55 16.76 -22.84
C VAL A 67 -69.14 17.82 -23.86
N LEU A 68 -67.90 17.76 -24.36
CA LEU A 68 -67.37 18.73 -25.32
C LEU A 68 -68.22 18.85 -26.60
N MET A 69 -68.70 17.74 -27.14
CA MET A 69 -69.55 17.72 -28.34
C MET A 69 -70.96 18.27 -28.12
N HIS A 70 -71.42 18.33 -26.87
CA HIS A 70 -72.78 18.75 -26.51
C HIS A 70 -72.82 20.11 -25.80
N VAL A 71 -71.68 20.80 -25.67
CA VAL A 71 -71.66 22.18 -25.16
C VAL A 71 -72.18 23.11 -26.27
N PRO A 72 -73.30 23.83 -26.07
CA PRO A 72 -73.80 24.82 -27.03
C PRO A 72 -72.81 25.99 -27.18
N LYS A 73 -72.89 26.72 -28.30
CA LYS A 73 -72.16 27.98 -28.45
C LYS A 73 -72.69 28.99 -27.44
N GLU A 74 -71.80 29.80 -26.87
CA GLU A 74 -72.22 30.93 -26.03
C GLU A 74 -73.05 31.90 -26.89
N GLU A 75 -74.29 32.14 -26.48
CA GLU A 75 -75.17 33.14 -27.08
C GLU A 75 -75.45 34.26 -26.06
N ASP A 76 -75.82 35.43 -26.55
CA ASP A 76 -75.94 36.63 -25.71
C ASP A 76 -77.23 36.56 -24.87
N GLY A 77 -77.10 36.02 -23.66
CA GLY A 77 -78.17 35.86 -22.68
C GLY A 77 -78.44 34.41 -22.27
N ASN A 78 -78.21 34.11 -20.99
CA ASN A 78 -78.45 32.81 -20.30
C ASN A 78 -77.44 31.67 -20.58
N ASN A 79 -76.16 31.91 -20.31
CA ASN A 79 -75.04 30.94 -20.44
C ASN A 79 -74.78 30.06 -19.20
N PHE A 80 -75.72 29.96 -18.26
CA PHE A 80 -75.52 29.18 -17.02
C PHE A 80 -75.21 27.70 -17.30
N GLY A 81 -75.92 27.09 -18.26
CA GLY A 81 -75.69 25.69 -18.66
C GLY A 81 -74.28 25.45 -19.22
N VAL A 82 -73.79 26.38 -20.06
CA VAL A 82 -72.44 26.33 -20.63
C VAL A 82 -71.37 26.43 -19.54
N ALA A 83 -71.57 27.33 -18.55
CA ALA A 83 -70.65 27.47 -17.42
C ALA A 83 -70.60 26.21 -16.54
N VAL A 84 -71.74 25.60 -16.23
CA VAL A 84 -71.81 24.34 -15.45
C VAL A 84 -71.11 23.19 -16.20
N GLN A 85 -71.34 23.08 -17.52
CA GLN A 85 -70.67 22.09 -18.36
C GLN A 85 -69.15 22.31 -18.42
N GLY A 86 -68.70 23.57 -18.50
CA GLY A 86 -67.27 23.92 -18.43
C GLY A 86 -66.61 23.54 -17.10
N GLN A 87 -67.29 23.74 -15.97
CA GLN A 87 -66.81 23.29 -14.67
C GLN A 87 -66.73 21.76 -14.58
N PHE A 88 -67.71 21.05 -15.13
CA PHE A 88 -67.71 19.60 -15.17
C PHE A 88 -66.56 19.06 -16.04
N TYR A 89 -66.34 19.65 -17.22
CA TYR A 89 -65.19 19.34 -18.09
C TYR A 89 -63.84 19.59 -17.40
N SER A 90 -63.71 20.68 -16.65
CA SER A 90 -62.51 20.99 -15.87
C SER A 90 -62.23 19.91 -14.81
N LYS A 91 -63.26 19.43 -14.11
CA LYS A 91 -63.12 18.31 -13.16
C LYS A 91 -62.70 17.02 -13.85
N LEU A 92 -63.29 16.66 -14.99
CA LEU A 92 -62.87 15.48 -15.76
C LEU A 92 -61.41 15.55 -16.18
N SER A 93 -60.95 16.72 -16.64
CA SER A 93 -59.54 16.96 -16.97
C SER A 93 -58.61 16.74 -15.78
N LYS A 94 -59.02 17.12 -14.57
CA LYS A 94 -58.22 16.88 -13.34
C LYS A 94 -58.14 15.39 -13.01
N TYR A 95 -59.24 14.65 -13.14
CA TYR A 95 -59.24 13.20 -12.88
C TYR A 95 -58.41 12.42 -13.91
N LEU A 96 -58.41 12.83 -15.18
CA LEU A 96 -57.53 12.24 -16.20
C LEU A 96 -56.06 12.46 -15.85
N LYS A 97 -55.66 13.69 -15.51
CA LYS A 97 -54.29 13.99 -15.07
C LYS A 97 -53.87 13.19 -13.83
N TRP A 98 -54.80 12.95 -12.90
CA TRP A 98 -54.56 12.12 -11.73
C TRP A 98 -54.35 10.64 -12.09
N CYS A 99 -55.13 10.12 -13.06
CA CYS A 99 -54.94 8.78 -13.58
C CYS A 99 -53.57 8.61 -14.25
N ASP A 100 -53.15 9.60 -15.07
CA ASP A 100 -51.83 9.61 -15.71
C ASP A 100 -50.69 9.59 -14.68
N ALA A 101 -50.81 10.41 -13.62
CA ALA A 101 -49.82 10.47 -12.54
C ALA A 101 -49.66 9.12 -11.82
N ILE A 102 -50.76 8.44 -11.51
CA ILE A 102 -50.72 7.10 -10.87
C ILE A 102 -50.06 6.08 -11.80
N GLN A 103 -50.30 6.15 -13.11
CA GLN A 103 -49.69 5.25 -14.07
C GLN A 103 -48.17 5.47 -14.18
N ASP A 104 -47.70 6.70 -14.03
CA ASP A 104 -46.27 7.03 -14.01
C ASP A 104 -45.60 6.65 -12.68
N GLU A 105 -46.27 6.85 -11.54
CA GLU A 105 -45.80 6.39 -10.23
C GLU A 105 -45.61 4.87 -10.20
N GLY A 106 -46.50 4.11 -10.85
CA GLY A 106 -46.37 2.66 -10.99
C GLY A 106 -45.09 2.21 -11.72
N LYS A 107 -44.54 3.04 -12.62
CA LYS A 107 -43.26 2.76 -13.32
C LYS A 107 -42.05 3.04 -12.43
N SER A 108 -42.20 3.94 -11.44
CA SER A 108 -41.13 4.34 -10.52
C SER A 108 -40.60 3.16 -9.69
N TYR A 109 -41.49 2.26 -9.24
CA TYR A 109 -41.09 1.08 -8.43
C TYR A 109 -39.98 0.24 -9.08
N HIS A 110 -40.14 -0.10 -10.36
CA HIS A 110 -39.16 -0.91 -11.07
C HIS A 110 -37.84 -0.15 -11.31
N HIS A 111 -37.92 1.16 -11.53
CA HIS A 111 -36.76 2.02 -11.72
C HIS A 111 -35.95 2.16 -10.43
N SER A 112 -36.60 2.55 -9.33
CA SER A 112 -35.97 2.67 -8.01
C SER A 112 -35.35 1.36 -7.54
N ARG A 113 -36.02 0.23 -7.78
CA ARG A 113 -35.48 -1.10 -7.45
C ARG A 113 -34.22 -1.44 -8.26
N ALA A 114 -34.21 -1.15 -9.56
CA ALA A 114 -33.05 -1.39 -10.41
C ALA A 114 -31.83 -0.56 -9.97
N ASP A 115 -32.06 0.69 -9.54
CA ASP A 115 -30.99 1.56 -9.06
C ASP A 115 -30.41 1.12 -7.71
N ILE A 116 -31.26 0.64 -6.79
CA ILE A 116 -30.80 0.06 -5.51
C ILE A 116 -29.92 -1.17 -5.78
N LEU A 117 -30.33 -2.07 -6.68
CA LEU A 117 -29.55 -3.26 -7.02
C LEU A 117 -28.18 -2.91 -7.61
N ARG A 118 -28.10 -1.92 -8.51
CA ARG A 118 -26.83 -1.46 -9.09
C ARG A 118 -25.87 -0.90 -8.05
N ARG A 119 -26.39 -0.15 -7.06
CA ARG A 119 -25.57 0.40 -5.98
C ARG A 119 -25.00 -0.71 -5.10
N MET A 120 -25.83 -1.68 -4.72
CA MET A 120 -25.37 -2.81 -3.92
C MET A 120 -24.32 -3.69 -4.63
N GLU A 121 -24.47 -3.91 -5.94
CA GLU A 121 -23.46 -4.63 -6.73
C GLU A 121 -22.13 -3.87 -6.78
N LEU A 122 -22.19 -2.54 -6.83
CA LEU A 122 -21.00 -1.69 -6.79
C LEU A 122 -20.32 -1.73 -5.42
N ASP A 123 -21.09 -1.65 -4.33
CA ASP A 123 -20.59 -1.71 -2.97
C ASP A 123 -19.92 -3.07 -2.67
N GLU A 124 -20.54 -4.18 -3.09
CA GLU A 124 -19.96 -5.54 -2.95
C GLU A 124 -18.64 -5.68 -3.71
N LYS A 125 -18.54 -5.10 -4.92
CA LYS A 125 -17.31 -5.08 -5.71
C LYS A 125 -16.20 -4.25 -5.07
N LEU A 126 -16.55 -3.15 -4.39
CA LEU A 126 -15.59 -2.29 -3.69
C LEU A 126 -15.08 -2.97 -2.42
N GLU A 127 -15.97 -3.51 -1.59
CA GLU A 127 -15.59 -4.28 -0.39
C GLU A 127 -14.71 -5.51 -0.74
N TYR A 128 -15.04 -6.22 -1.82
CA TYR A 128 -14.21 -7.33 -2.31
C TYR A 128 -12.81 -6.85 -2.72
N ARG A 129 -12.71 -5.71 -3.41
CA ARG A 129 -11.42 -5.17 -3.85
C ARG A 129 -10.56 -4.69 -2.69
N GLU A 130 -11.15 -4.04 -1.70
CA GLU A 130 -10.46 -3.59 -0.48
C GLU A 130 -9.94 -4.80 0.32
N THR A 131 -10.79 -5.81 0.54
CA THR A 131 -10.39 -7.02 1.28
C THR A 131 -9.35 -7.88 0.57
N VAL A 132 -9.35 -7.92 -0.78
CA VAL A 132 -8.28 -8.60 -1.55
C VAL A 132 -6.97 -7.83 -1.45
N CYS A 133 -6.98 -6.51 -1.59
CA CYS A 133 -5.77 -5.68 -1.46
C CYS A 133 -5.15 -5.83 -0.05
N GLU A 134 -5.96 -5.77 1.00
CA GLU A 134 -5.49 -5.96 2.38
C GLU A 134 -4.91 -7.36 2.63
N LYS A 135 -5.47 -8.40 2.00
CA LYS A 135 -4.95 -9.78 2.10
C LYS A 135 -3.65 -9.96 1.32
N GLU A 136 -3.54 -9.37 0.14
CA GLU A 136 -2.32 -9.41 -0.67
C GLU A 136 -1.18 -8.65 0.01
N ASP A 137 -1.45 -7.46 0.55
CA ASP A 137 -0.47 -6.67 1.29
C ASP A 137 -0.02 -7.38 2.57
N LYS A 138 -0.95 -8.02 3.29
CA LYS A 138 -0.63 -8.82 4.47
C LYS A 138 0.21 -10.06 4.12
N ALA A 139 -0.14 -10.77 3.05
CA ALA A 139 0.63 -11.94 2.59
C ALA A 139 2.04 -11.55 2.11
N GLN A 140 2.19 -10.42 1.44
CA GLN A 140 3.49 -9.87 1.06
C GLN A 140 4.33 -9.50 2.30
N LEU A 141 3.71 -8.85 3.29
CA LEU A 141 4.38 -8.52 4.55
C LEU A 141 4.83 -9.78 5.30
N GLU A 142 3.97 -10.79 5.43
CA GLU A 142 4.30 -12.08 6.06
C GLU A 142 5.43 -12.79 5.31
N SER A 143 5.41 -12.80 3.97
CA SER A 143 6.49 -13.38 3.17
C SER A 143 7.82 -12.64 3.35
N LEU A 144 7.80 -11.30 3.46
CA LEU A 144 9.01 -10.52 3.72
C LEU A 144 9.55 -10.77 5.12
N LEU A 145 8.68 -10.83 6.13
CA LEU A 145 9.07 -11.16 7.50
C LEU A 145 9.76 -12.52 7.57
N GLN A 146 9.15 -13.55 6.95
CA GLN A 146 9.75 -14.87 6.90
C GLN A 146 11.12 -14.87 6.20
N ALA A 147 11.26 -14.14 5.10
CA ALA A 147 12.55 -14.01 4.42
C ALA A 147 13.62 -13.33 5.30
N TYR A 148 13.25 -12.30 6.07
CA TYR A 148 14.16 -11.66 7.02
C TYR A 148 14.56 -12.59 8.16
N ASP A 149 13.63 -13.42 8.66
CA ASP A 149 13.90 -14.39 9.72
C ASP A 149 14.89 -15.47 9.24
N GLU A 150 14.64 -16.03 8.06
CA GLU A 150 15.52 -17.03 7.44
C GLU A 150 16.94 -16.50 7.18
N VAL A 151 17.06 -15.25 6.74
CA VAL A 151 18.36 -14.59 6.56
C VAL A 151 19.04 -14.34 7.90
N GLY A 152 18.32 -13.81 8.89
CA GLY A 152 18.88 -13.51 10.20
C GLY A 152 19.38 -14.76 10.93
N GLU A 153 18.58 -15.83 10.96
CA GLU A 153 18.99 -17.11 11.55
C GLU A 153 20.23 -17.69 10.86
N ARG A 154 20.28 -17.64 9.53
CA ARG A 154 21.41 -18.12 8.76
C ARG A 154 22.68 -17.37 9.11
N VAL A 155 22.61 -16.04 9.15
CA VAL A 155 23.76 -15.19 9.48
C VAL A 155 24.27 -15.44 10.89
N LEU A 156 23.37 -15.62 11.86
CA LEU A 156 23.76 -15.97 13.24
C LEU A 156 24.49 -17.32 13.32
N LYS A 157 24.10 -18.31 12.48
CA LYS A 157 24.78 -19.61 12.38
C LYS A 157 26.12 -19.51 11.64
N GLU A 158 26.21 -18.66 10.61
CA GLU A 158 27.39 -18.51 9.77
C GLU A 158 28.47 -17.60 10.39
N LEU A 159 28.10 -16.64 11.24
CA LEU A 159 29.01 -15.67 11.84
C LEU A 159 30.21 -16.32 12.56
N PRO A 160 30.04 -17.32 13.43
CA PRO A 160 31.17 -18.01 14.07
C PRO A 160 32.10 -18.67 13.05
N LEU A 161 31.55 -19.28 11.98
CA LEU A 161 32.34 -19.91 10.92
C LEU A 161 33.12 -18.87 10.12
N TYR A 162 32.52 -17.71 9.89
CA TYR A 162 33.16 -16.58 9.23
C TYR A 162 34.33 -16.02 10.05
N VAL A 163 34.20 -15.91 11.37
CA VAL A 163 35.30 -15.50 12.26
C VAL A 163 36.47 -16.49 12.15
N VAL A 164 36.20 -17.80 12.26
CA VAL A 164 37.24 -18.84 12.14
C VAL A 164 37.90 -18.80 10.76
N LYS A 165 37.14 -18.53 9.70
CA LYS A 165 37.69 -18.36 8.35
C LYS A 165 38.66 -17.18 8.29
N LEU A 166 38.27 -16.01 8.81
CA LEU A 166 39.14 -14.83 8.85
C LEU A 166 40.41 -15.08 9.67
N GLU A 167 40.30 -15.73 10.84
CA GLU A 167 41.44 -16.10 11.67
C GLU A 167 42.44 -17.02 10.95
N ARG A 168 41.95 -17.90 10.07
CA ARG A 168 42.79 -18.79 9.26
C ARG A 168 43.45 -18.09 8.07
N GLU A 169 42.74 -17.15 7.45
CA GLU A 169 43.20 -16.42 6.25
C GLU A 169 44.16 -15.26 6.62
N LEU A 170 43.97 -14.62 7.77
CA LEU A 170 44.78 -13.49 8.23
C LEU A 170 46.29 -13.77 8.20
N PRO A 171 46.81 -14.88 8.77
CA PRO A 171 48.25 -15.15 8.72
C PRO A 171 48.79 -15.32 7.30
N GLN A 172 47.99 -15.80 6.36
CA GLN A 172 48.41 -16.03 4.96
C GLN A 172 48.51 -14.71 4.18
N VAL A 173 47.60 -13.78 4.46
CA VAL A 173 47.57 -12.46 3.82
C VAL A 173 48.60 -11.52 4.45
N PHE A 174 48.78 -11.62 5.76
CA PHE A 174 49.68 -10.80 6.56
C PHE A 174 50.95 -11.56 6.97
N SER A 175 51.43 -12.49 6.14
CA SER A 175 52.73 -13.16 6.33
C SER A 175 53.87 -12.15 6.19
N LEU A 176 54.07 -11.35 7.23
CA LEU A 176 55.14 -10.38 7.37
C LEU A 176 56.07 -10.93 8.44
N GLU A 177 57.24 -11.40 8.03
CA GLU A 177 58.30 -11.78 8.96
C GLU A 177 58.95 -10.51 9.54
N GLY A 178 59.08 -10.46 10.87
CA GLY A 178 59.69 -9.34 11.59
C GLY A 178 58.75 -8.67 12.59
N ASP A 179 59.30 -7.77 13.40
CA ASP A 179 58.48 -6.90 14.26
C ASP A 179 57.85 -5.75 13.46
N ILE A 180 56.86 -5.05 14.05
CA ILE A 180 56.12 -3.95 13.39
C ILE A 180 57.09 -2.88 12.85
N GLN A 181 58.18 -2.61 13.56
CA GLN A 181 59.12 -1.57 13.19
C GLN A 181 59.99 -2.01 12.00
N GLN A 182 60.41 -3.27 11.95
CA GLN A 182 61.09 -3.88 10.80
C GLN A 182 60.20 -3.89 9.55
N ILE A 183 58.90 -4.14 9.73
CA ILE A 183 57.91 -4.09 8.67
C ILE A 183 57.75 -2.65 8.17
N GLU A 184 57.59 -1.66 9.05
CA GLU A 184 57.50 -0.25 8.69
C GLU A 184 58.75 0.27 7.97
N GLU A 185 59.94 -0.12 8.44
CA GLU A 185 61.22 0.25 7.83
C GLU A 185 61.40 -0.39 6.45
N ALA A 186 61.08 -1.69 6.31
CA ALA A 186 61.10 -2.38 5.02
C ALA A 186 60.08 -1.77 4.05
N PHE A 187 58.92 -1.37 4.57
CA PHE A 187 57.86 -0.72 3.81
C PHE A 187 58.29 0.66 3.31
N ALA A 188 58.85 1.49 4.20
CA ALA A 188 59.38 2.81 3.86
C ALA A 188 60.56 2.72 2.88
N ALA A 189 61.47 1.76 3.07
CA ALA A 189 62.59 1.55 2.17
C ALA A 189 62.14 1.18 0.75
N ASN A 190 61.03 0.46 0.61
CA ASN A 190 60.51 0.05 -0.70
C ASN A 190 59.65 1.16 -1.36
N GLU A 191 58.64 1.69 -0.64
CA GLU A 191 57.72 2.71 -1.17
C GLU A 191 58.35 4.09 -1.33
N CYS A 192 59.30 4.47 -0.46
CA CYS A 192 59.99 5.75 -0.56
C CYS A 192 61.27 5.67 -1.38
N SER A 193 61.58 4.51 -2.00
CA SER A 193 62.69 4.42 -2.93
C SER A 193 62.43 5.29 -4.16
N GLU A 194 63.46 5.99 -4.63
CA GLU A 194 63.37 6.81 -5.84
C GLU A 194 62.91 5.99 -7.06
N LYS A 195 63.23 4.69 -7.09
CA LYS A 195 62.81 3.75 -8.13
C LYS A 195 61.29 3.48 -8.08
N SER A 196 60.73 3.22 -6.90
CA SER A 196 59.28 2.99 -6.73
C SER A 196 58.47 4.26 -7.01
N ILE A 197 58.98 5.41 -6.54
CA ILE A 197 58.38 6.72 -6.83
C ILE A 197 58.35 6.97 -8.35
N ARG A 198 59.49 6.76 -9.04
CA ARG A 198 59.60 6.98 -10.50
C ARG A 198 58.80 5.98 -11.35
N SER A 199 58.55 4.75 -10.87
CA SER A 199 57.75 3.78 -11.64
C SER A 199 56.26 4.09 -11.58
N GLY A 200 55.79 4.73 -10.51
CA GLY A 200 54.37 5.03 -10.32
C GLY A 200 53.51 3.79 -10.01
N GLU A 201 54.09 2.59 -9.96
CA GLU A 201 53.40 1.32 -9.70
C GLU A 201 53.05 1.15 -8.22
N ALA A 202 51.81 0.76 -7.92
CA ALA A 202 51.37 0.52 -6.55
C ALA A 202 52.06 -0.70 -5.93
N HIS A 203 52.33 -0.68 -4.62
CA HIS A 203 52.97 -1.79 -3.94
C HIS A 203 52.13 -3.07 -4.07
N PRO A 204 52.65 -4.16 -4.68
CA PRO A 204 51.87 -5.35 -4.94
C PRO A 204 51.31 -5.98 -3.65
N VAL A 205 52.07 -5.95 -2.55
CA VAL A 205 51.61 -6.46 -1.25
C VAL A 205 50.49 -5.60 -0.67
N LEU A 206 50.55 -4.26 -0.74
CA LEU A 206 49.46 -3.43 -0.21
C LEU A 206 48.20 -3.51 -1.07
N VAL A 207 48.37 -3.69 -2.38
CA VAL A 207 47.24 -3.92 -3.28
C VAL A 207 46.52 -5.21 -2.88
N GLU A 208 47.25 -6.30 -2.63
CA GLU A 208 46.64 -7.58 -2.23
C GLU A 208 46.04 -7.53 -0.81
N VAL A 209 46.77 -6.97 0.17
CA VAL A 209 46.26 -6.75 1.53
C VAL A 209 45.03 -5.85 1.51
N GLY A 210 45.06 -4.76 0.75
CA GLY A 210 43.96 -3.82 0.60
C GLY A 210 42.72 -4.46 -0.03
N LYS A 211 42.89 -5.27 -1.10
CA LYS A 211 41.78 -6.04 -1.70
C LYS A 211 41.16 -7.00 -0.69
N TYR A 212 41.98 -7.73 0.06
CA TYR A 212 41.50 -8.67 1.06
C TYR A 212 40.75 -7.95 2.18
N MET A 213 41.33 -6.87 2.73
CA MET A 213 40.70 -6.08 3.80
C MET A 213 39.38 -5.46 3.34
N SER A 214 39.35 -4.84 2.16
CA SER A 214 38.11 -4.25 1.61
C SER A 214 37.01 -5.30 1.49
N LYS A 215 37.31 -6.46 0.92
CA LYS A 215 36.36 -7.56 0.78
C LYS A 215 35.88 -8.10 2.14
N ALA A 216 36.80 -8.31 3.08
CA ALA A 216 36.46 -8.79 4.42
C ALA A 216 35.57 -7.79 5.17
N VAL A 217 35.83 -6.49 5.02
CA VAL A 217 35.03 -5.44 5.65
C VAL A 217 33.65 -5.30 5.00
N GLU A 218 33.56 -5.39 3.66
CA GLU A 218 32.28 -5.43 2.94
C GLU A 218 31.42 -6.62 3.40
N ASP A 219 32.02 -7.81 3.45
CA ASP A 219 31.39 -9.04 3.94
C ASP A 219 30.90 -8.89 5.39
N ALA A 220 31.68 -8.22 6.24
CA ALA A 220 31.33 -7.95 7.64
C ALA A 220 30.19 -6.92 7.75
N LEU A 221 30.21 -5.85 6.96
CA LEU A 221 29.16 -4.83 6.92
C LEU A 221 27.82 -5.43 6.50
N GLU A 222 27.81 -6.28 5.46
CA GLU A 222 26.61 -6.95 5.01
C GLU A 222 26.00 -7.82 6.13
N ARG A 223 26.82 -8.65 6.78
CA ARG A 223 26.39 -9.57 7.85
C ARG A 223 25.92 -8.82 9.09
N LEU A 224 26.67 -7.82 9.55
CA LEU A 224 26.29 -7.01 10.70
C LEU A 224 24.99 -6.22 10.40
N GLY A 225 24.82 -5.73 9.17
CA GLY A 225 23.59 -5.10 8.72
C GLY A 225 22.39 -6.06 8.70
N GLN A 226 22.59 -7.31 8.29
CA GLN A 226 21.57 -8.37 8.38
C GLN A 226 21.19 -8.67 9.84
N VAL A 227 22.16 -8.76 10.75
CA VAL A 227 21.90 -8.94 12.20
C VAL A 227 21.14 -7.75 12.79
N GLN A 228 21.50 -6.51 12.43
CA GLN A 228 20.76 -5.33 12.89
C GLN A 228 19.29 -5.37 12.48
N ARG A 229 19.02 -5.67 11.20
CA ARG A 229 17.65 -5.81 10.70
C ARG A 229 16.90 -6.91 11.47
N TYR A 230 17.50 -8.08 11.63
CA TYR A 230 16.90 -9.19 12.36
C TYR A 230 16.50 -8.81 13.79
N VAL A 231 17.39 -8.15 14.53
CA VAL A 231 17.12 -7.70 15.91
C VAL A 231 15.97 -6.69 15.96
N VAL A 232 15.96 -5.71 15.04
CA VAL A 232 14.91 -4.68 14.98
C VAL A 232 13.55 -5.32 14.71
N MET A 233 13.47 -6.28 13.79
CA MET A 233 12.20 -6.97 13.46
C MET A 233 11.68 -7.82 14.63
N HIS A 234 12.56 -8.33 15.48
CA HIS A 234 12.20 -9.12 16.68
C HIS A 234 12.02 -8.28 17.94
N THR A 235 12.24 -6.97 17.87
CA THR A 235 12.02 -6.08 19.01
C THR A 235 10.53 -5.73 19.06
N PRO A 236 9.76 -6.19 20.07
CA PRO A 236 8.35 -5.87 20.18
C PRO A 236 8.15 -4.38 20.49
N ARG A 237 6.91 -3.91 20.37
CA ARG A 237 6.54 -2.56 20.82
C ARG A 237 6.78 -2.42 22.32
N GLU A 238 7.19 -1.24 22.76
CA GLU A 238 7.26 -0.92 24.18
C GLU A 238 5.83 -0.86 24.75
N GLU A 239 5.58 -1.67 25.77
CA GLU A 239 4.32 -1.69 26.53
C GLU A 239 4.58 -1.19 27.96
N ASP A 240 3.54 -0.85 28.71
CA ASP A 240 3.71 -0.35 30.08
C ASP A 240 3.99 -1.53 31.04
N GLY A 241 5.28 -1.77 31.31
CA GLY A 241 5.77 -2.91 32.09
C GLY A 241 6.40 -4.03 31.23
N ASN A 242 7.27 -4.84 31.85
CA ASN A 242 7.96 -5.97 31.19
C ASN A 242 8.94 -5.63 30.02
N ASN A 243 9.51 -4.43 30.01
CA ASN A 243 10.42 -3.96 28.93
C ASN A 243 11.88 -4.41 29.07
N PHE A 244 12.22 -5.32 30.00
CA PHE A 244 13.61 -5.76 30.19
C PHE A 244 14.18 -6.43 28.92
N GLY A 245 13.38 -7.27 28.25
CA GLY A 245 13.77 -7.90 26.98
C GLY A 245 14.07 -6.88 25.88
N VAL A 246 13.22 -5.87 25.74
CA VAL A 246 13.39 -4.76 24.78
C VAL A 246 14.69 -3.99 25.08
N ALA A 247 15.00 -3.74 26.36
CA ALA A 247 16.25 -3.08 26.76
C ALA A 247 17.50 -3.91 26.41
N VAL A 248 17.45 -5.24 26.58
CA VAL A 248 18.54 -6.16 26.18
C VAL A 248 18.74 -6.13 24.66
N GLN A 249 17.66 -6.23 23.88
CA GLN A 249 17.69 -6.14 22.42
C GLN A 249 18.26 -4.80 21.94
N THR A 250 17.84 -3.70 22.56
CA THR A 250 18.33 -2.34 22.26
C THR A 250 19.81 -2.19 22.57
N ARG A 251 20.28 -2.76 23.68
CA ARG A 251 21.71 -2.76 24.05
C ARG A 251 22.54 -3.59 23.06
N PHE A 252 22.03 -4.74 22.64
CA PHE A 252 22.68 -5.58 21.63
C PHE A 252 22.76 -4.85 20.28
N TYR A 253 21.64 -4.30 19.80
CA TYR A 253 21.59 -3.49 18.58
C TYR A 253 22.61 -2.34 18.63
N SER A 254 22.67 -1.63 19.75
CA SER A 254 23.60 -0.52 19.96
C SER A 254 25.07 -0.97 19.87
N LYS A 255 25.40 -2.18 20.34
CA LYS A 255 26.75 -2.75 20.18
C LYS A 255 27.04 -3.07 18.71
N VAL A 256 26.12 -3.75 18.03
CA VAL A 256 26.28 -4.08 16.59
C VAL A 256 26.45 -2.82 15.76
N ALA A 257 25.67 -1.76 16.04
CA ALA A 257 25.79 -0.46 15.38
C ALA A 257 27.17 0.20 15.54
N LYS A 258 27.83 0.01 16.69
CA LYS A 258 29.21 0.49 16.90
C LYS A 258 30.19 -0.27 16.01
N TYR A 259 30.03 -1.59 15.87
CA TYR A 259 30.87 -2.40 14.99
C TYR A 259 30.65 -2.06 13.51
N VAL A 260 29.41 -1.82 13.08
CA VAL A 260 29.13 -1.34 11.71
C VAL A 260 29.87 -0.04 11.42
N LYS A 261 29.76 0.96 12.31
CA LYS A 261 30.49 2.23 12.16
C LYS A 261 32.02 2.06 12.13
N TRP A 262 32.53 1.12 12.93
CA TRP A 262 33.95 0.81 12.95
C TRP A 262 34.40 0.16 11.62
N CYS A 263 33.63 -0.80 11.10
CA CYS A 263 33.84 -1.38 9.78
C CYS A 263 33.78 -0.32 8.67
N ASP A 264 32.80 0.58 8.68
CA ASP A 264 32.72 1.70 7.72
C ASP A 264 33.99 2.56 7.76
N THR A 265 34.52 2.84 8.95
CA THR A 265 35.75 3.63 9.11
C THR A 265 36.95 2.91 8.49
N ILE A 266 37.05 1.60 8.66
CA ILE A 266 38.11 0.80 8.02
C ILE A 266 37.92 0.78 6.51
N HIS A 267 36.70 0.58 6.02
CA HIS A 267 36.37 0.55 4.61
C HIS A 267 36.77 1.85 3.89
N GLU A 268 36.44 3.00 4.49
CA GLU A 268 36.85 4.31 3.99
C GLU A 268 38.38 4.50 4.08
N GLY A 269 39.02 3.99 5.12
CA GLY A 269 40.48 3.95 5.24
C GLY A 269 41.15 3.18 4.10
N CYS A 270 40.61 2.01 3.73
CA CYS A 270 41.10 1.20 2.61
C CYS A 270 41.00 1.93 1.26
N LYS A 271 39.93 2.71 1.05
CA LYS A 271 39.78 3.56 -0.15
C LYS A 271 40.80 4.70 -0.20
N GLY A 272 41.17 5.23 0.97
CA GLY A 272 42.05 6.39 1.10
C GLY A 272 43.47 6.18 0.57
N TYR A 273 44.01 4.95 0.63
CA TYR A 273 45.39 4.67 0.21
C TYR A 273 45.67 5.08 -1.23
N HIS A 274 44.85 4.63 -2.18
CA HIS A 274 45.06 4.92 -3.60
C HIS A 274 44.89 6.41 -3.93
N ALA A 275 43.91 7.07 -3.30
CA ALA A 275 43.68 8.50 -3.46
C ALA A 275 44.86 9.33 -2.93
N MET A 276 45.36 9.01 -1.74
CA MET A 276 46.49 9.70 -1.12
C MET A 276 47.78 9.46 -1.92
N ARG A 277 48.01 8.23 -2.39
CA ARG A 277 49.14 7.89 -3.24
C ARG A 277 49.13 8.66 -4.56
N ALA A 278 47.98 8.73 -5.23
CA ALA A 278 47.83 9.48 -6.48
C ALA A 278 48.11 10.98 -6.28
N ASP A 279 47.64 11.57 -5.19
CA ASP A 279 47.90 12.99 -4.86
C ASP A 279 49.39 13.27 -4.60
N ILE A 280 50.08 12.35 -3.91
CA ILE A 280 51.53 12.44 -3.67
C ILE A 280 52.31 12.36 -5.00
N LEU A 281 51.98 11.41 -5.88
CA LEU A 281 52.62 11.29 -7.20
C LEU A 281 52.42 12.53 -8.07
N ARG A 282 51.21 13.11 -8.05
CA ARG A 282 50.91 14.38 -8.73
C ARG A 282 51.76 15.52 -8.22
N LYS A 283 51.87 15.69 -6.89
CA LYS A 283 52.70 16.72 -6.26
C LYS A 283 54.19 16.60 -6.60
N MET A 284 54.66 15.39 -6.91
CA MET A 284 56.04 15.12 -7.35
C MET A 284 56.25 15.34 -8.87
N GLY A 285 55.23 15.76 -9.62
CA GLY A 285 55.34 16.04 -11.04
C GLY A 285 55.47 14.78 -11.91
N LEU A 286 55.03 13.62 -11.41
CA LEU A 286 55.10 12.33 -12.10
C LEU A 286 53.77 11.94 -12.79
N ASP A 287 52.83 12.89 -12.90
CA ASP A 287 51.44 12.68 -13.35
C ASP A 287 51.31 12.36 -14.86
N GLU A 288 52.29 12.75 -15.70
CA GLU A 288 52.23 12.56 -17.16
C GLU A 288 52.28 11.09 -17.64
N ARG A 289 52.44 10.10 -16.75
CA ARG A 289 52.59 8.68 -17.11
C ARG A 289 51.54 7.74 -16.55
N LEU A 290 50.56 8.24 -15.80
CA LEU A 290 49.46 7.42 -15.30
C LEU A 290 48.31 7.45 -16.31
N GLU A 291 48.30 6.49 -17.25
CA GLU A 291 47.06 6.13 -17.93
C GLU A 291 46.07 5.65 -16.86
N VAL A 292 45.17 6.54 -16.47
CA VAL A 292 44.06 6.23 -15.59
C VAL A 292 43.18 5.20 -16.31
N ARG A 293 43.40 3.91 -16.04
CA ARG A 293 42.36 2.89 -16.24
C ARG A 293 41.32 3.09 -15.14
N GLU A 294 40.52 4.13 -15.34
CA GLU A 294 39.36 4.53 -14.53
C GLU A 294 38.30 3.42 -14.67
N ASN A 295 38.23 2.54 -13.67
CA ASN A 295 37.07 1.66 -13.45
C ASN A 295 36.42 1.93 -12.08
N PHE A 296 36.59 3.15 -11.54
CA PHE A 296 35.87 3.60 -10.36
C PHE A 296 35.09 4.86 -10.70
N SER A 297 33.77 4.71 -10.63
CA SER A 297 32.70 5.67 -10.94
C SER A 297 33.00 7.10 -10.47
N GLU A 298 32.71 8.07 -11.34
CA GLU A 298 32.87 9.54 -11.20
C GLU A 298 32.26 10.19 -9.93
N ASN A 299 31.55 9.46 -9.07
CA ASN A 299 30.85 10.06 -7.94
C ASN A 299 31.73 10.46 -6.73
N ASP A 300 32.97 9.97 -6.63
CA ASP A 300 33.76 10.11 -5.40
C ASP A 300 34.69 11.35 -5.34
N ARG A 301 34.77 12.16 -6.40
CA ARG A 301 35.61 13.38 -6.42
C ARG A 301 35.16 14.47 -5.41
N LYS A 302 34.00 14.34 -4.77
CA LYS A 302 33.47 15.35 -3.82
C LYS A 302 33.78 15.09 -2.34
N ILE A 303 34.27 13.92 -1.94
CA ILE A 303 34.40 13.57 -0.50
C ILE A 303 35.81 13.86 0.06
N SER A 304 36.82 13.94 -0.81
CA SER A 304 38.24 13.96 -0.41
C SER A 304 38.76 15.26 0.21
N SER A 305 37.95 16.31 0.41
CA SER A 305 38.45 17.62 0.88
C SER A 305 38.16 17.98 2.34
N SER A 306 37.49 17.14 3.15
CA SER A 306 37.02 17.62 4.46
C SER A 306 37.35 16.82 5.73
N LYS A 307 37.98 15.63 5.68
CA LYS A 307 38.37 14.93 6.93
C LYS A 307 39.65 14.11 6.79
N ALA A 308 40.79 14.80 6.78
CA ALA A 308 42.05 14.18 7.13
C ALA A 308 42.47 14.65 8.54
N VAL A 309 42.91 13.69 9.34
CA VAL A 309 43.51 13.82 10.68
C VAL A 309 42.53 14.05 11.83
N LYS A 310 41.91 12.97 12.28
CA LYS A 310 41.72 12.73 13.71
C LYS A 310 42.38 11.40 14.05
N THR A 311 43.42 11.49 14.86
CA THR A 311 44.26 10.41 15.38
C THR A 311 43.41 9.24 15.87
N MET A 312 43.70 8.03 15.38
CA MET A 312 43.22 6.77 15.94
C MET A 312 43.62 6.68 17.41
N LYS A 313 42.67 6.94 18.31
CA LYS A 313 42.81 6.72 19.76
C LYS A 313 41.64 5.95 20.36
N ASP A 314 40.83 5.31 19.53
CA ASP A 314 39.80 4.38 19.98
C ASP A 314 40.34 2.96 19.76
N GLN A 315 40.97 2.40 20.79
CA GLN A 315 41.22 0.97 20.86
C GLN A 315 39.88 0.23 20.70
N ALA A 316 39.91 -0.93 20.04
CA ALA A 316 38.78 -1.85 20.01
C ALA A 316 38.22 -2.04 21.44
N PRO A 317 36.89 -2.21 21.64
CA PRO A 317 36.29 -2.42 22.96
C PRO A 317 36.62 -3.80 23.59
N MET A 318 37.79 -4.36 23.32
CA MET A 318 38.29 -5.67 23.76
C MET A 318 39.13 -5.60 25.05
N GLY A 319 39.09 -4.49 25.79
CA GLY A 319 39.62 -4.42 27.15
C GLY A 319 38.47 -4.50 28.15
N ASP A 320 38.44 -5.56 28.96
CA ASP A 320 37.51 -5.83 30.07
C ASP A 320 36.41 -6.85 29.76
N LEU A 321 36.77 -8.08 29.40
CA LEU A 321 35.94 -9.27 29.68
C LEU A 321 36.83 -10.52 29.77
N LEU A 322 37.67 -10.58 30.79
CA LEU A 322 38.18 -11.81 31.40
C LEU A 322 38.47 -11.49 32.87
N TRP A 323 37.43 -11.43 33.70
CA TRP A 323 37.35 -11.88 35.10
C TRP A 323 35.88 -12.03 35.48
#